data_AF-A0A2D6MD23-F1
#
_entry.id   AF-A0A2D6MD23-F1
#
_cell.length_a   1.000
_cell.length_b   1.000
_cell.length_c   1.000
_cell.angle_alpha   90.00
_cell.angle_beta   90.00
_cell.angle_gamma   90.00
#
_symmetry.space_group_name_H-M   'P 1'
#
loop_
_entity.id
_entity.type
_entity.pdbx_description
1 polymer ?
#
loop_
_entity_poly.entity_id
_entity_poly.type
_entity_poly.pdbx_seq_one_letter_code
_entity_poly.pdbx_strand_id
1 'polypeptide(L)'
;MLPQGTEPLVLADGTKINPVDGGVVTDEVLVEVPNTEQLQREVVAARKRISDLPVPPAQMNTISVILSYTLFGISDEDISAVLLLPLENVQAVKSSDVFAELQHTFVKNIIDSDLADVRGMFVEKSKVAANKMFDLMESESETMRSIAAKDVLDRSGQRPVDVVEHRHKVEGGLTIQYVEKSDDIPVIDVTPEGEF
;
A
#
# COMPACT_ATOMS: atom_id res chain seq x y z
N MET A 1 39.49 -7.60 -30.70
CA MET A 1 39.41 -6.13 -30.84
C MET A 1 39.42 -5.56 -29.44
N LEU A 2 40.36 -4.66 -29.13
CA LEU A 2 40.45 -4.02 -27.80
C LEU A 2 39.33 -2.96 -27.70
N PRO A 3 38.48 -2.97 -26.67
CA PRO A 3 37.43 -1.96 -26.49
C PRO A 3 38.09 -0.59 -26.26
N GLN A 4 37.88 0.32 -27.20
CA GLN A 4 38.27 1.72 -27.07
C GLN A 4 37.11 2.51 -26.47
N GLY A 5 37.29 3.01 -25.26
CA GLY A 5 36.54 4.15 -24.73
C GLY A 5 35.26 3.81 -23.95
N THR A 6 35.26 4.22 -22.68
CA THR A 6 34.10 4.47 -21.80
C THR A 6 33.16 3.32 -21.43
N GLU A 7 33.28 2.14 -22.03
CA GLU A 7 32.45 1.00 -21.64
C GLU A 7 33.01 0.31 -20.38
N PRO A 8 32.18 0.05 -19.34
CA PRO A 8 32.62 -0.62 -18.13
C PRO A 8 33.20 -2.00 -18.45
N LEU A 9 34.41 -2.27 -17.96
CA LEU A 9 35.06 -3.56 -18.10
C LEU A 9 34.35 -4.58 -17.23
N VAL A 10 33.81 -5.62 -17.85
CA VAL A 10 33.21 -6.75 -17.13
C VAL A 10 34.30 -7.80 -16.91
N LEU A 11 34.68 -8.02 -15.66
CA LEU A 11 35.61 -9.09 -15.27
C LEU A 11 34.95 -10.47 -15.43
N ALA A 12 35.75 -11.53 -15.41
CA ALA A 12 35.26 -12.92 -15.51
C ALA A 12 34.33 -13.33 -14.36
N ASP A 13 34.33 -12.57 -13.25
CA ASP A 13 33.44 -12.73 -12.11
C ASP A 13 32.12 -11.94 -12.24
N GLY A 14 31.94 -11.18 -13.33
CA GLY A 14 30.75 -10.36 -13.58
C GLY A 14 30.82 -8.94 -13.00
N THR A 15 31.92 -8.59 -12.31
CA THR A 15 32.11 -7.25 -11.74
C THR A 15 32.32 -6.22 -12.86
N LYS A 16 31.50 -5.17 -12.87
CA LYS A 16 31.65 -4.04 -13.79
C LYS A 16 32.60 -3.01 -13.16
N ILE A 17 33.74 -2.81 -13.78
CA ILE A 17 34.76 -1.86 -13.35
C ILE A 17 34.80 -0.70 -14.34
N ASN A 18 34.78 0.52 -13.82
CA ASN A 18 35.00 1.69 -14.66
C ASN A 18 36.50 1.76 -15.05
N PRO A 19 36.83 1.73 -16.35
CA PRO A 19 38.23 1.70 -16.82
C PRO A 19 39.02 2.98 -16.56
N VAL A 20 38.37 4.07 -16.11
CA VAL A 20 39.03 5.37 -15.88
C VAL A 20 39.53 5.53 -14.45
N ASP A 21 38.79 5.03 -13.46
CA ASP A 21 39.07 5.24 -12.03
C ASP A 21 39.30 3.91 -11.26
N GLY A 22 39.06 2.76 -11.88
CA GLY A 22 39.15 1.45 -11.23
C GLY A 22 38.04 1.19 -10.20
N GLY A 23 37.01 2.03 -10.16
CA GLY A 23 35.88 1.91 -9.25
C GLY A 23 34.92 0.80 -9.66
N VAL A 24 34.39 0.07 -8.68
CA VAL A 24 33.32 -0.91 -8.88
C VAL A 24 32.01 -0.15 -9.08
N VAL A 25 31.35 -0.37 -10.22
CA VAL A 25 30.04 0.23 -10.52
C VAL A 25 28.96 -0.68 -9.92
N THR A 26 28.45 -0.30 -8.75
CA THR A 26 27.23 -0.90 -8.18
C THR A 26 26.00 -0.13 -8.65
N ASP A 27 25.08 -0.82 -9.32
CA ASP A 27 23.76 -0.26 -9.64
C ASP A 27 23.00 -0.06 -8.31
N GLU A 28 22.97 1.18 -7.80
CA GLU A 28 22.22 1.53 -6.60
C GLU A 28 20.72 1.30 -6.86
N VAL A 29 20.18 0.21 -6.33
CA VAL A 29 18.73 -0.02 -6.32
C VAL A 29 18.13 0.94 -5.28
N LEU A 30 17.72 2.12 -5.75
CA LEU A 30 16.99 3.09 -4.96
C LEU A 30 15.59 2.52 -4.68
N VAL A 31 15.38 2.05 -3.45
CA VAL A 31 14.03 1.72 -2.95
C VAL A 31 13.35 3.02 -2.57
N GLU A 32 12.26 3.38 -3.24
CA GLU A 32 11.49 4.59 -2.92
C GLU A 32 10.93 4.49 -1.49
N VAL A 33 11.46 5.31 -0.61
CA VAL A 33 10.90 5.53 0.73
C VAL A 33 9.64 6.37 0.56
N PRO A 34 8.46 5.92 1.04
CA PRO A 34 7.22 6.68 0.90
C PRO A 34 7.35 8.09 1.47
N ASN A 35 7.07 9.10 0.65
CA ASN A 35 7.13 10.50 1.04
C ASN A 35 5.96 10.80 2.01
N THR A 36 6.25 11.46 3.13
CA THR A 36 5.28 11.91 4.13
C THR A 36 4.08 12.67 3.54
N GLU A 37 4.25 13.36 2.42
CA GLU A 37 3.14 14.04 1.73
C GLU A 37 2.15 13.09 1.05
N GLN A 38 2.60 11.91 0.58
CA GLN A 38 1.73 10.91 -0.03
C GLN A 38 0.84 10.24 1.02
N LEU A 39 1.40 9.93 2.19
CA LEU A 39 0.65 9.42 3.34
C LEU A 39 -0.43 10.41 3.80
N GLN A 40 -0.12 11.71 3.85
CA GLN A 40 -1.12 12.73 4.19
C GLN A 40 -2.23 12.83 3.12
N ARG A 41 -1.89 12.71 1.84
CA ARG A 41 -2.90 12.71 0.76
C ARG A 41 -3.78 11.47 0.81
N GLU A 42 -3.24 10.29 1.12
CA GLU A 42 -4.03 9.07 1.32
C GLU A 42 -4.98 9.20 2.51
N VAL A 43 -4.50 9.76 3.64
CA VAL A 43 -5.33 9.99 4.83
C VAL A 43 -6.46 11.00 4.56
N VAL A 44 -6.21 12.02 3.74
CA VAL A 44 -7.25 13.00 3.34
C VAL A 44 -8.23 12.39 2.34
N ALA A 45 -7.76 11.55 1.40
CA ALA A 45 -8.61 10.85 0.44
C ALA A 45 -9.54 9.80 1.09
N ALA A 46 -9.13 9.23 2.23
CA ALA A 46 -9.93 8.27 2.99
C ALA A 46 -11.11 8.91 3.75
N ARG A 47 -11.20 10.24 3.86
CA ARG A 47 -12.28 10.93 4.59
C ARG A 47 -13.50 11.14 3.69
N LYS A 48 -14.61 10.45 4.00
CA LYS A 48 -15.92 10.71 3.36
C LYS A 48 -16.38 12.14 3.64
N ARG A 49 -16.95 12.81 2.63
CA ARG A 49 -17.58 14.12 2.80
C ARG A 49 -19.00 13.96 3.30
N ILE A 50 -19.52 14.99 3.98
CA ILE A 50 -20.92 15.03 4.44
C ILE A 50 -21.90 14.93 3.27
N SER A 51 -21.50 15.37 2.08
CA SER A 51 -22.26 15.24 0.83
C SER A 51 -22.41 13.79 0.34
N ASP A 52 -21.53 12.88 0.78
CA ASP A 52 -21.47 11.51 0.28
C ASP A 52 -22.31 10.55 1.15
N LEU A 53 -23.12 11.12 2.03
CA LEU A 53 -23.99 10.39 2.95
C LEU A 53 -25.31 10.01 2.25
N PRO A 54 -25.84 8.79 2.51
CA PRO A 54 -27.01 8.26 1.80
C PRO A 54 -28.31 9.01 2.07
N VAL A 55 -28.38 9.83 3.12
CA VAL A 55 -29.58 10.57 3.51
C VAL A 55 -29.26 12.03 3.87
N PRO A 56 -30.25 12.93 3.83
CA PRO A 56 -30.07 14.33 4.23
C PRO A 56 -29.47 14.45 5.64
N PRO A 57 -28.65 15.49 5.91
CA PRO A 57 -27.95 15.63 7.18
C PRO A 57 -28.85 15.56 8.43
N ALA A 58 -30.08 16.10 8.34
CA ALA A 58 -31.03 16.05 9.44
C ALA A 58 -31.42 14.62 9.84
N GLN A 59 -31.67 13.75 8.86
CA GLN A 59 -31.98 12.34 9.10
C GLN A 59 -30.74 11.57 9.52
N MET A 60 -29.59 11.90 8.90
CA MET A 60 -28.32 11.26 9.24
C MET A 60 -27.94 11.47 10.72
N ASN A 61 -28.15 12.67 11.25
CA ASN A 61 -27.87 12.97 12.64
C ASN A 61 -28.64 12.04 13.59
N THR A 62 -29.95 11.86 13.34
CA THR A 62 -30.79 10.97 14.15
C THR A 62 -30.31 9.52 14.06
N ILE A 63 -30.04 9.02 12.85
CA ILE A 63 -29.54 7.65 12.64
C ILE A 63 -28.17 7.45 13.31
N SER A 64 -27.28 8.43 13.21
CA SER A 64 -25.92 8.38 13.78
C SER A 64 -25.94 8.34 15.30
N VAL A 65 -26.83 9.09 15.94
CA VAL A 65 -26.98 9.08 17.40
C VAL A 65 -27.58 7.76 17.87
N ILE A 66 -28.62 7.25 17.19
CA ILE A 66 -29.19 5.93 17.48
C ILE A 66 -28.14 4.83 17.33
N LEU A 67 -27.34 4.86 16.25
CA LEU A 67 -26.24 3.92 16.05
C LEU A 67 -25.21 4.00 17.17
N SER A 68 -24.81 5.22 17.56
CA SER A 68 -23.81 5.42 18.63
C SER A 68 -24.28 4.80 19.94
N TYR A 69 -25.52 5.05 20.35
CA TYR A 69 -26.08 4.45 21.56
C TYR A 69 -26.25 2.92 21.45
N THR A 70 -26.60 2.43 20.26
CA THR A 70 -26.67 0.98 20.00
C THR A 70 -25.29 0.34 20.14
N LEU A 71 -24.23 0.96 19.62
CA LEU A 71 -22.85 0.49 19.75
C LEU A 71 -22.33 0.54 21.20
N PHE A 72 -22.84 1.48 22.02
CA PHE A 72 -22.59 1.50 23.46
C PHE A 72 -23.40 0.43 24.25
N GLY A 73 -24.29 -0.31 23.59
CA GLY A 73 -25.10 -1.35 24.21
C GLY A 73 -26.28 -0.81 25.04
N ILE A 74 -26.73 0.40 24.75
CA ILE A 74 -27.92 0.99 25.39
C ILE A 74 -29.19 0.34 24.80
N SER A 75 -30.20 0.11 25.66
CA SER A 75 -31.49 -0.46 25.26
C SER A 75 -32.29 0.49 24.37
N ASP A 76 -33.20 -0.05 23.56
CA ASP A 76 -34.01 0.77 22.65
C ASP A 76 -35.02 1.65 23.41
N GLU A 77 -35.47 1.19 24.58
CA GLU A 77 -36.31 1.94 25.50
C GLU A 77 -35.59 3.16 26.07
N ASP A 78 -34.33 3.00 26.48
CA ASP A 78 -33.51 4.11 26.99
C ASP A 78 -33.14 5.09 25.87
N ILE A 79 -32.84 4.58 24.66
CA ILE A 79 -32.59 5.42 23.47
C ILE A 79 -33.83 6.26 23.14
N SER A 80 -35.02 5.64 23.16
CA SER A 80 -36.30 6.31 22.96
C SER A 80 -36.51 7.42 23.99
N ALA A 81 -36.23 7.14 25.27
CA ALA A 81 -36.36 8.12 26.35
C ALA A 81 -35.37 9.30 26.22
N VAL A 82 -34.12 9.05 25.83
CA VAL A 82 -33.08 10.08 25.68
C VAL A 82 -33.32 10.94 24.43
N LEU A 83 -33.74 10.34 23.33
CA LEU A 83 -33.97 11.04 22.06
C LEU A 83 -35.36 11.67 21.95
N LEU A 84 -36.25 11.41 22.91
CA LEU A 84 -37.64 11.85 22.89
C LEU A 84 -38.36 11.40 21.61
N LEU A 85 -38.04 10.19 21.15
CA LEU A 85 -38.65 9.55 19.97
C LEU A 85 -39.50 8.37 20.41
N PRO A 86 -40.67 8.11 19.79
CA PRO A 86 -41.41 6.87 20.01
C PRO A 86 -40.53 5.63 19.80
N LEU A 87 -40.68 4.62 20.64
CA LEU A 87 -39.93 3.36 20.55
C LEU A 87 -40.05 2.71 19.16
N GLU A 88 -41.24 2.76 18.58
CA GLU A 88 -41.51 2.27 17.22
C GLU A 88 -40.62 2.95 16.18
N ASN A 89 -40.33 4.24 16.32
CA ASN A 89 -39.47 4.98 15.40
C ASN A 89 -37.99 4.57 15.55
N VAL A 90 -37.54 4.29 16.77
CA VAL A 90 -36.18 3.78 17.01
C VAL A 90 -36.02 2.41 16.36
N GLN A 91 -37.00 1.52 16.54
CA GLN A 91 -37.01 0.19 15.93
C GLN A 91 -37.09 0.26 14.40
N ALA A 92 -37.94 1.15 13.86
CA ALA A 92 -38.05 1.38 12.42
C ALA A 92 -36.71 1.85 11.83
N VAL A 93 -36.02 2.79 12.50
CA VAL A 93 -34.68 3.24 12.08
C VAL A 93 -33.68 2.08 12.11
N LYS A 94 -33.64 1.28 13.18
CA LYS A 94 -32.71 0.13 13.26
C LYS A 94 -32.99 -0.94 12.20
N SER A 95 -34.25 -1.08 11.77
CA SER A 95 -34.64 -2.00 10.69
C SER A 95 -34.37 -1.44 9.29
N SER A 96 -33.99 -0.17 9.16
CA SER A 96 -33.76 0.44 7.85
C SER A 96 -32.44 -0.01 7.22
N ASP A 97 -32.44 -0.14 5.90
CA ASP A 97 -31.24 -0.50 5.13
C ASP A 97 -30.11 0.52 5.34
N VAL A 98 -30.46 1.81 5.49
CA VAL A 98 -29.50 2.89 5.75
C VAL A 98 -28.77 2.69 7.08
N PHE A 99 -29.46 2.25 8.13
CA PHE A 99 -28.84 1.95 9.41
C PHE A 99 -27.88 0.77 9.31
N ALA A 100 -28.30 -0.31 8.64
CA ALA A 100 -27.47 -1.50 8.44
C ALA A 100 -26.21 -1.19 7.61
N GLU A 101 -26.34 -0.41 6.54
CA GLU A 101 -25.21 0.02 5.71
C GLU A 101 -24.22 0.88 6.51
N LEU A 102 -24.73 1.80 7.34
CA LEU A 102 -23.90 2.69 8.13
C LEU A 102 -23.19 1.93 9.26
N GLN A 103 -23.88 1.00 9.92
CA GLN A 103 -23.29 0.10 10.90
C GLN A 103 -22.18 -0.74 10.27
N HIS A 104 -22.43 -1.36 9.11
CA HIS A 104 -21.44 -2.15 8.38
C HIS A 104 -20.22 -1.30 7.99
N THR A 105 -20.45 -0.10 7.47
CA THR A 105 -19.37 0.84 7.13
C THR A 105 -18.55 1.22 8.35
N PHE A 106 -19.20 1.46 9.50
CA PHE A 106 -18.51 1.83 10.73
C PHE A 106 -17.62 0.70 11.24
N VAL A 107 -18.14 -0.53 11.29
CA VAL A 107 -17.38 -1.72 11.69
C VAL A 107 -16.23 -1.98 10.72
N LYS A 108 -16.48 -1.88 9.42
CA LYS A 108 -15.43 -2.03 8.40
C LYS A 108 -14.31 -1.00 8.59
N ASN A 109 -14.64 0.27 8.83
CA ASN A 109 -13.65 1.31 9.05
C ASN A 109 -12.80 1.06 10.31
N ILE A 110 -13.38 0.50 11.38
CA ILE A 110 -12.62 0.11 12.58
C ILE A 110 -11.62 -0.98 12.21
N ILE A 111 -12.06 -2.04 11.52
CA ILE A 111 -11.18 -3.13 11.10
C ILE A 111 -10.07 -2.62 10.17
N ASP A 112 -10.41 -1.80 9.19
CA ASP A 112 -9.45 -1.24 8.23
C ASP A 112 -8.43 -0.32 8.95
N SER A 113 -8.86 0.45 9.95
CA SER A 113 -7.98 1.26 10.80
C SER A 113 -7.02 0.39 11.63
N ASP A 114 -7.54 -0.65 12.30
CA ASP A 114 -6.72 -1.58 13.08
C ASP A 114 -5.68 -2.29 12.20
N LEU A 115 -6.07 -2.69 10.98
CA LEU A 115 -5.16 -3.29 10.01
C LEU A 115 -4.08 -2.31 9.53
N ALA A 116 -4.43 -1.04 9.34
CA ALA A 116 -3.47 0.01 9.01
C ALA A 116 -2.46 0.23 10.14
N ASP A 117 -2.91 0.22 11.40
CA ASP A 117 -2.04 0.34 12.58
C ASP A 117 -1.08 -0.84 12.69
N VAL A 118 -1.55 -2.07 12.45
CA VAL A 118 -0.71 -3.27 12.43
C VAL A 118 0.34 -3.17 11.32
N ARG A 119 -0.03 -2.74 10.11
CA ARG A 119 0.94 -2.53 9.01
C ARG A 119 1.97 -1.47 9.36
N GLY A 120 1.54 -0.34 9.95
CA GLY A 120 2.44 0.70 10.44
C GLY A 120 3.44 0.16 11.46
N MET A 121 2.97 -0.65 12.40
CA MET A 121 3.82 -1.32 13.38
C MET A 121 4.82 -2.27 12.72
N PHE A 122 4.41 -3.05 11.72
CA PHE A 122 5.33 -3.92 10.97
C PHE A 122 6.42 -3.12 10.24
N VAL A 123 6.07 -2.01 9.60
CA VAL A 123 7.06 -1.14 8.92
C VAL A 123 8.06 -0.56 9.92
N GLU A 124 7.58 -0.03 11.04
CA GLU A 124 8.43 0.52 12.10
C GLU A 124 9.37 -0.55 12.67
N LYS A 125 8.82 -1.72 13.05
CA LYS A 125 9.62 -2.82 13.61
C LYS A 125 10.57 -3.43 12.57
N SER A 126 10.24 -3.41 11.28
CA SER A 126 11.14 -3.87 10.22
C SER A 126 12.39 -3.00 10.14
N LYS A 127 12.26 -1.68 10.24
CA LYS A 127 13.40 -0.75 10.28
C LYS A 127 14.27 -0.98 11.52
N VAL A 128 13.66 -1.12 12.69
CA VAL A 128 14.38 -1.41 13.94
C VAL A 128 15.08 -2.78 13.88
N ALA A 129 14.41 -3.80 13.35
CA ALA A 129 14.97 -5.14 13.19
C ALA A 129 16.15 -5.14 12.22
N ALA A 130 16.05 -4.41 11.10
CA ALA A 130 17.16 -4.25 10.16
C ALA A 130 18.37 -3.60 10.85
N ASN A 131 18.19 -2.48 11.54
CA ASN A 131 19.27 -1.80 12.26
C ASN A 131 19.93 -2.71 13.31
N LYS A 132 19.13 -3.40 14.13
CA LYS A 132 19.66 -4.36 15.10
C LYS A 132 20.45 -5.50 14.46
N MET A 133 20.04 -5.94 13.26
CA MET A 133 20.76 -6.98 12.53
C MET A 133 22.13 -6.48 12.07
N PHE A 134 22.26 -5.22 11.66
CA PHE A 134 23.56 -4.60 11.37
C PHE A 134 24.42 -4.47 12.63
N ASP A 135 23.85 -4.03 13.76
CA ASP A 135 24.57 -3.95 15.04
C ASP A 135 25.10 -5.32 15.50
N LEU A 136 24.35 -6.41 15.24
CA LEU A 136 24.77 -7.78 15.56
C LEU A 136 25.97 -8.27 14.74
N MET A 137 26.27 -7.67 13.59
CA MET A 137 27.49 -7.97 12.82
C MET A 137 28.76 -7.48 13.52
N GLU A 138 28.64 -6.56 14.48
CA GLU A 138 29.75 -6.07 15.30
C GLU A 138 29.84 -6.78 16.66
N SER A 139 28.89 -7.68 16.98
CA SER A 139 28.85 -8.42 18.25
C SER A 139 30.11 -9.24 18.50
N GLU A 140 30.60 -9.29 19.73
CA GLU A 140 31.76 -10.12 20.10
C GLU A 140 31.50 -11.63 19.94
N SER A 141 30.25 -12.07 19.97
CA SER A 141 29.88 -13.47 19.75
C SER A 141 29.97 -13.85 18.28
N GLU A 142 30.92 -14.73 17.94
CA GLU A 142 31.11 -15.26 16.58
C GLU A 142 29.82 -15.88 16.00
N THR A 143 29.07 -16.61 16.81
CA THR A 143 27.79 -17.24 16.40
C THR A 143 26.75 -16.20 15.99
N MET A 144 26.56 -15.14 16.79
CA MET A 144 25.59 -14.08 16.48
C MET A 144 26.01 -13.29 15.24
N ARG A 145 27.32 -13.04 15.11
CA ARG A 145 27.92 -12.36 13.95
C ARG A 145 27.70 -13.12 12.65
N SER A 146 27.93 -14.44 12.69
CA SER A 146 27.77 -15.33 11.54
C SER A 146 26.30 -15.44 11.10
N ILE A 147 25.37 -15.54 12.06
CA ILE A 147 23.92 -15.55 11.78
C ILE A 147 23.48 -14.22 11.16
N ALA A 148 23.88 -13.09 11.73
CA ALA A 148 23.54 -11.78 11.19
C ALA A 148 24.10 -11.56 9.79
N ALA A 149 25.36 -11.94 9.54
CA ALA A 149 25.99 -11.85 8.22
C ALA A 149 25.25 -12.71 7.19
N LYS A 150 24.85 -13.93 7.57
CA LYS A 150 24.05 -14.82 6.70
C LYS A 150 22.70 -14.19 6.38
N ASP A 151 21.96 -13.69 7.38
CA ASP A 151 20.64 -13.09 7.18
C ASP A 151 20.70 -11.82 6.30
N VAL A 152 21.78 -11.03 6.39
CA VAL A 152 22.01 -9.87 5.51
C VAL A 152 22.23 -10.31 4.05
N LEU A 153 23.11 -11.30 3.82
CA LEU A 153 23.36 -11.85 2.48
C LEU A 153 22.11 -12.49 1.87
N ASP A 154 21.36 -13.20 2.71
CA ASP A 154 20.11 -13.85 2.32
C ASP A 154 19.03 -12.84 1.94
N ARG A 155 19.06 -11.61 2.48
CA ARG A 155 18.11 -10.54 2.14
C ARG A 155 18.60 -9.62 1.02
N SER A 156 19.90 -9.58 0.73
CA SER A 156 20.46 -8.84 -0.41
C SER A 156 20.34 -9.57 -1.75
N GLY A 157 19.64 -10.73 -1.77
CA GLY A 157 19.44 -11.53 -2.98
C GLY A 157 20.67 -12.33 -3.39
N GLN A 158 21.66 -12.47 -2.50
CA GLN A 158 22.89 -13.25 -2.75
C GLN A 158 22.73 -14.73 -2.38
N ARG A 159 21.49 -15.21 -2.24
CA ARG A 159 21.26 -16.63 -2.02
C ARG A 159 21.68 -17.39 -3.28
N PRO A 160 22.35 -18.55 -3.15
CA PRO A 160 22.72 -19.36 -4.31
C PRO A 160 21.55 -19.70 -5.24
N VAL A 161 20.33 -19.81 -4.70
CA VAL A 161 19.10 -20.05 -5.48
C VAL A 161 18.66 -18.82 -6.28
N ASP A 162 18.78 -17.62 -5.73
CA ASP A 162 18.32 -16.37 -6.36
C ASP A 162 19.26 -15.95 -7.50
N VAL A 163 20.57 -16.20 -7.37
CA VAL A 163 21.58 -15.94 -8.41
C VAL A 163 21.38 -16.82 -9.65
N VAL A 164 20.94 -18.07 -9.44
CA VAL A 164 20.66 -19.02 -10.53
C VAL A 164 19.41 -18.61 -11.31
N GLU A 165 18.35 -18.16 -10.62
CA GLU A 165 17.14 -17.64 -11.30
C GLU A 165 17.41 -16.38 -12.13
N HIS A 166 18.20 -15.43 -11.63
CA HIS A 166 18.57 -14.23 -12.39
C HIS A 166 19.37 -14.56 -13.66
N ARG A 167 20.25 -15.57 -13.61
CA ARG A 167 21.00 -16.04 -14.79
C ARG A 167 20.08 -16.65 -15.85
N HIS A 168 19.07 -17.43 -15.46
CA HIS A 168 18.16 -18.07 -16.42
C HIS A 168 17.12 -17.12 -17.01
N LYS A 169 16.75 -16.03 -16.33
CA LYS A 169 15.81 -15.03 -16.87
C LYS A 169 16.35 -14.22 -18.06
N VAL A 170 17.67 -14.10 -18.19
CA VAL A 170 18.33 -13.38 -19.30
C VAL A 170 18.37 -14.22 -20.60
N GLU A 171 18.10 -15.53 -20.52
CA GLU A 171 18.03 -16.45 -21.66
C GLU A 171 16.60 -16.57 -22.27
N GLY A 172 15.70 -15.64 -21.96
CA GLY A 172 14.39 -15.52 -22.60
C GLY A 172 14.48 -14.75 -23.92
N GLY A 173 14.56 -15.47 -25.04
CA GLY A 173 14.70 -14.90 -26.37
C GLY A 173 13.67 -13.81 -26.73
N LEU A 174 14.14 -12.78 -27.45
CA LEU A 174 13.31 -11.74 -28.08
C LEU A 174 12.27 -12.40 -29.00
N THR A 175 11.02 -12.44 -28.55
CA THR A 175 9.89 -12.82 -29.41
C THR A 175 9.29 -11.54 -29.98
N ILE A 176 9.67 -11.20 -31.21
CA ILE A 176 9.03 -10.11 -31.95
C ILE A 176 7.67 -10.63 -32.42
N GLN A 177 6.58 -10.14 -31.83
CA GLN A 177 5.23 -10.43 -32.26
C GLN A 177 4.68 -9.23 -33.04
N TYR A 178 4.36 -9.44 -34.32
CA TYR A 178 3.73 -8.44 -35.17
C TYR A 178 2.25 -8.33 -34.79
N VAL A 179 1.83 -7.17 -34.28
CA VAL A 179 0.42 -6.87 -33.99
C VAL A 179 -0.15 -6.07 -35.16
N GLU A 180 -0.98 -6.69 -35.98
CA GLU A 180 -1.84 -5.94 -36.92
C GLU A 180 -2.88 -5.17 -36.10
N LYS A 181 -2.83 -3.84 -36.17
CA LYS A 181 -3.89 -2.97 -35.67
C LYS A 181 -5.11 -3.10 -36.59
N SER A 182 -6.14 -3.80 -36.15
CA SER A 182 -7.50 -3.60 -36.63
C SER A 182 -8.15 -2.52 -35.76
N ASP A 183 -8.12 -1.27 -36.24
CA ASP A 183 -8.87 -0.17 -35.65
C ASP A 183 -10.36 -0.37 -35.93
N ASP A 184 -11.17 -0.64 -34.90
CA ASP A 184 -12.61 -0.42 -34.96
C ASP A 184 -13.17 -0.21 -33.53
N ILE A 185 -13.01 1.03 -33.04
CA ILE A 185 -13.77 1.54 -31.90
C ILE A 185 -14.33 2.90 -32.32
N PRO A 186 -15.67 3.06 -32.47
CA PRO A 186 -16.24 4.33 -32.84
C PRO A 186 -16.16 5.32 -31.66
N VAL A 187 -15.55 6.48 -31.92
CA VAL A 187 -15.50 7.63 -31.02
C VAL A 187 -16.76 8.47 -31.22
N ILE A 188 -17.49 8.74 -30.13
CA ILE A 188 -18.59 9.72 -30.12
C ILE A 188 -17.96 11.10 -29.94
N ASP A 189 -18.03 11.92 -30.99
CA ASP A 189 -17.65 13.33 -30.94
C ASP A 189 -18.82 14.15 -30.38
N VAL A 190 -18.55 14.89 -29.30
CA VAL A 190 -19.49 15.83 -28.70
C VAL A 190 -18.80 17.19 -28.67
N THR A 191 -18.83 17.90 -29.79
CA THR A 191 -18.52 19.33 -29.82
C THR A 191 -19.79 20.13 -30.12
N PRO A 192 -20.08 21.19 -29.33
CA PRO A 192 -21.31 21.97 -29.46
C PRO A 192 -21.18 22.95 -30.63
N GLU A 193 -22.14 22.93 -31.56
CA GLU A 193 -22.28 23.97 -32.57
C GLU A 193 -22.82 25.25 -31.90
N GLY A 194 -21.92 26.21 -31.69
CA GLY A 194 -22.28 27.61 -31.49
C GLY A 194 -22.07 28.38 -32.79
N GLU A 195 -23.11 29.01 -33.31
CA GLU A 195 -23.23 30.47 -33.43
C GLU A 195 -24.39 30.85 -34.37
N PHE A 196 -25.35 31.61 -33.83
CA PHE A 196 -25.88 32.84 -34.43
C PHE A 196 -25.99 33.89 -33.34
#